data_AF-A0A3F3Q1F7-F1
#
_entry.id   AF-A0A3F3Q1F7-F1
#
_cell.length_a   1.000
_cell.length_b   1.000
_cell.length_c   1.000
_cell.angle_alpha   90.00
_cell.angle_beta   90.00
_cell.angle_gamma   90.00
#
_symmetry.space_group_name_H-M   'P 1'
#
loop_
_entity.id
_entity.type
_entity.pdbx_description
1 polymer ?
#
loop_
_entity_poly.entity_id
_entity_poly.type
_entity_poly.pdbx_seq_one_letter_code
_entity_poly.pdbx_strand_id
1 'polypeptide(L)'
;MASGLILNPHNLLRAAPLVSSTCTLWFAFDQDLVLNVFLHPDHRPRSNEILPSYFNVLFRRGVVRVVGLLALSMAGGGYNILKDRRSGVVAGLRSSLSWYVAGTVLAASHLLYVPVIAPKVLAIMEDSSKGSSTEDLEGWLTIHRVRTWTVDFAAWACFAVGLGLA
;
A
#
# COMPACT_ATOMS: atom_id res chain seq x y z
N MET A 1 -32.33 4.00 7.47
CA MET A 1 -31.92 2.79 8.22
C MET A 1 -30.56 2.34 7.73
N ALA A 2 -29.47 2.91 8.27
CA ALA A 2 -28.09 2.57 7.86
C ALA A 2 -27.48 1.40 8.67
N SER A 3 -28.15 0.99 9.75
CA SER A 3 -27.68 -0.03 10.69
C SER A 3 -27.62 -1.45 10.11
N GLY A 4 -28.49 -1.78 9.15
CA GLY A 4 -28.47 -3.10 8.49
C GLY A 4 -27.29 -3.31 7.52
N LEU A 5 -26.70 -2.22 7.03
CA LEU A 5 -25.58 -2.24 6.07
C LEU A 5 -24.23 -2.48 6.75
N ILE A 6 -24.07 -1.99 7.98
CA ILE A 6 -22.82 -2.04 8.75
C ILE A 6 -22.70 -3.35 9.54
N LEU A 7 -23.81 -4.00 9.87
CA LEU A 7 -23.83 -5.21 10.71
C LEU A 7 -23.98 -6.53 9.94
N ASN A 8 -24.05 -6.52 8.60
CA ASN A 8 -24.07 -7.75 7.82
C ASN A 8 -22.63 -8.27 7.61
N PRO A 9 -22.22 -9.38 8.25
CA PRO A 9 -20.85 -9.90 8.15
C PRO A 9 -20.45 -10.21 6.71
N HIS A 10 -21.41 -10.55 5.86
CA HIS A 10 -21.18 -10.80 4.45
C HIS A 10 -20.68 -9.55 3.71
N ASN A 11 -21.31 -8.40 3.95
CA ASN A 11 -20.97 -7.14 3.29
C ASN A 11 -19.65 -6.60 3.84
N LEU A 12 -19.38 -6.81 5.13
CA LEU A 12 -18.12 -6.46 5.74
C LEU A 12 -16.94 -7.25 5.11
N LEU A 13 -17.11 -8.56 4.91
CA LEU A 13 -16.09 -9.40 4.26
C LEU A 13 -15.88 -9.05 2.78
N ARG A 14 -16.93 -8.60 2.08
CA ARG A 14 -16.86 -8.09 0.70
C ARG A 14 -16.08 -6.78 0.63
N ALA A 15 -16.28 -5.89 1.60
CA ALA A 15 -15.63 -4.59 1.67
C ALA A 15 -14.22 -4.63 2.28
N ALA A 16 -13.87 -5.68 3.02
CA ALA A 16 -12.59 -5.83 3.70
C ALA A 16 -11.35 -5.48 2.84
N PRO A 17 -11.17 -6.01 1.61
CA PRO A 17 -10.01 -5.67 0.79
C PRO A 17 -10.00 -4.21 0.31
N LEU A 18 -11.17 -3.59 0.12
CA LEU A 18 -11.27 -2.16 -0.19
C LEU A 18 -10.85 -1.31 1.01
N VAL A 19 -11.29 -1.66 2.22
CA VAL A 19 -10.93 -0.92 3.44
C VAL A 19 -9.43 -1.01 3.71
N SER A 20 -8.85 -2.21 3.66
CA SER A 20 -7.42 -2.39 3.90
C SER A 20 -6.53 -1.75 2.82
N SER A 21 -6.96 -1.78 1.55
CA SER A 21 -6.24 -1.07 0.46
C SER A 21 -6.40 0.46 0.58
N THR A 22 -7.53 0.95 1.08
CA THR A 22 -7.70 2.38 1.41
C THR A 22 -6.71 2.81 2.50
N CYS A 23 -6.57 2.00 3.56
CA CYS A 23 -5.56 2.25 4.60
C CYS A 23 -4.13 2.20 4.03
N THR A 24 -3.85 1.31 3.07
CA THR A 24 -2.55 1.24 2.39
C THR A 24 -2.27 2.52 1.62
N LEU A 25 -3.22 3.01 0.83
CA LEU A 25 -3.10 4.27 0.10
C LEU A 25 -2.95 5.48 1.03
N TRP A 26 -3.78 5.56 2.07
CA TRP A 26 -3.69 6.64 3.04
C TRP A 26 -2.30 6.68 3.68
N PHE A 27 -1.78 5.52 4.12
CA PHE A 27 -0.45 5.44 4.69
C PHE A 27 0.64 5.82 3.66
N ALA A 28 0.49 5.42 2.40
CA ALA A 28 1.44 5.79 1.36
C ALA A 28 1.44 7.31 1.08
N PHE A 29 0.28 7.97 1.06
CA PHE A 29 0.20 9.42 0.90
C PHE A 29 0.72 10.17 2.12
N ASP A 30 0.43 9.69 3.33
CA ASP A 30 0.97 10.27 4.57
C ASP A 30 2.51 10.16 4.61
N GLN A 31 3.05 9.00 4.24
CA GLN A 31 4.49 8.83 4.09
C GLN A 31 5.09 9.78 3.06
N ASP A 32 4.45 9.93 1.88
CA ASP A 32 4.95 10.86 0.85
C ASP A 32 4.93 12.30 1.36
N LEU A 33 3.82 12.74 1.95
CA LEU A 33 3.65 14.09 2.49
C LEU A 33 4.70 14.40 3.56
N VAL A 34 4.78 13.56 4.60
CA VAL A 34 5.65 13.80 5.75
C VAL A 34 7.11 13.70 5.35
N LEU A 35 7.49 12.70 4.55
CA LEU A 35 8.89 12.51 4.18
C LEU A 35 9.40 13.57 3.20
N ASN A 36 8.53 14.11 2.35
CA ASN A 36 8.89 15.19 1.43
C ASN A 36 9.25 16.49 2.19
N VAL A 37 8.72 16.71 3.40
CA VAL A 37 9.13 17.85 4.24
C VAL A 37 10.64 17.83 4.53
N PHE A 38 11.25 16.66 4.73
CA PHE A 38 12.71 16.54 4.95
C PHE A 38 13.53 16.95 3.71
N LEU A 39 12.91 17.00 2.52
CA LEU A 39 13.57 17.41 1.28
C LEU A 39 13.48 18.92 1.01
N HIS A 40 12.75 19.68 1.83
CA HIS A 40 12.68 21.13 1.68
C HIS A 40 14.08 21.75 1.82
N PRO A 41 14.49 22.70 0.96
CA PRO A 41 15.84 23.28 0.98
C PRO A 41 16.27 23.79 2.37
N ASP A 42 15.36 24.45 3.09
CA ASP A 42 15.61 24.97 4.44
C ASP A 42 15.85 23.88 5.50
N HIS A 43 15.43 22.65 5.22
CA HIS A 43 15.52 21.52 6.14
C HIS A 43 16.64 20.55 5.76
N ARG A 44 17.09 20.51 4.50
CA ARG A 44 18.04 19.52 3.99
C ARG A 44 19.30 19.35 4.85
N PRO A 45 20.00 20.42 5.31
CA PRO A 45 21.19 20.26 6.15
C PRO A 45 20.90 19.48 7.44
N ARG A 46 19.85 19.85 8.18
CA ARG A 46 19.46 19.16 9.43
C ARG A 46 18.83 17.80 9.16
N SER A 47 18.15 17.66 8.03
CA SER A 47 17.49 16.41 7.64
C SER A 47 18.53 15.33 7.33
N ASN A 48 19.64 15.68 6.68
CA ASN A 48 20.75 14.75 6.46
C ASN A 48 21.27 14.16 7.78
N GLU A 49 21.31 14.92 8.86
CA GLU A 49 21.75 14.46 10.18
C GLU A 49 20.69 13.57 10.87
N ILE A 50 19.40 13.90 10.73
CA ILE A 50 18.32 13.25 11.48
C ILE A 50 17.79 11.99 10.78
N LEU A 51 17.76 11.99 9.44
CA LEU A 51 17.13 10.96 8.63
C LEU A 51 17.57 9.53 8.97
N PRO A 52 18.86 9.22 9.19
CA PRO A 52 19.27 7.86 9.53
C PRO A 52 18.59 7.33 10.79
N SER A 53 18.62 8.12 11.87
CA SER A 53 17.98 7.75 13.15
C SER A 53 16.46 7.69 13.03
N TYR A 54 15.86 8.62 12.28
CA TYR A 54 14.43 8.67 12.04
C TYR A 54 13.94 7.44 11.25
N PHE A 55 14.62 7.08 10.16
CA PHE A 55 14.29 5.91 9.34
C PHE A 55 14.46 4.61 10.10
N ASN A 56 15.48 4.48 10.95
CA ASN A 56 15.66 3.31 11.81
C ASN A 56 14.42 3.04 12.70
N VAL A 57 13.82 4.09 13.25
CA VAL A 57 12.62 3.98 14.09
C VAL A 57 11.35 3.81 13.23
N LEU A 58 11.19 4.63 12.20
CA LEU A 58 10.01 4.63 11.34
C LEU A 58 9.88 3.31 10.59
N PHE A 59 10.93 2.87 9.90
CA PHE A 59 10.84 1.77 8.93
C PHE A 59 10.50 0.45 9.61
N ARG A 60 11.11 0.15 10.76
CA ARG A 60 10.81 -1.07 11.53
C ARG A 60 9.33 -1.17 11.91
N ARG A 61 8.70 -0.05 12.27
CA ARG A 61 7.25 0.00 12.60
C ARG A 61 6.39 0.06 11.35
N GLY A 62 6.86 0.76 10.31
CA GLY A 62 6.20 0.92 9.03
C GLY A 62 6.04 -0.41 8.29
N VAL A 63 7.07 -1.25 8.25
CA VAL A 63 7.04 -2.57 7.61
C VAL A 63 5.94 -3.45 8.18
N VAL A 64 5.76 -3.47 9.51
CA VAL A 64 4.69 -4.27 10.14
C VAL A 64 3.31 -3.80 9.67
N ARG A 65 3.09 -2.48 9.58
CA ARG A 65 1.84 -1.91 9.08
C ARG A 65 1.60 -2.26 7.62
N VAL A 66 2.61 -2.07 6.77
CA VAL A 66 2.52 -2.37 5.33
C VAL A 66 2.23 -3.84 5.09
N VAL A 67 3.00 -4.75 5.70
CA VAL A 67 2.80 -6.20 5.56
C VAL A 67 1.43 -6.62 6.09
N GLY A 68 1.00 -6.08 7.24
CA GLY A 68 -0.32 -6.37 7.79
C GLY A 68 -1.46 -5.93 6.87
N LEU A 69 -1.40 -4.70 6.33
CA LEU A 69 -2.43 -4.18 5.42
C LEU A 69 -2.46 -4.92 4.08
N LEU A 70 -1.30 -5.29 3.54
CA LEU A 70 -1.20 -6.12 2.33
C LEU A 70 -1.77 -7.52 2.57
N ALA A 71 -1.42 -8.15 3.69
CA ALA A 71 -1.96 -9.46 4.06
C ALA A 71 -3.48 -9.44 4.18
N LEU A 72 -4.05 -8.41 4.84
CA LEU A 72 -5.49 -8.23 4.93
C LEU A 72 -6.15 -8.00 3.56
N SER A 73 -5.53 -7.20 2.69
CA SER A 73 -6.05 -6.95 1.34
C SER A 73 -6.06 -8.22 0.49
N MET A 74 -4.97 -9.00 0.53
CA MET A 74 -4.86 -10.25 -0.19
C MET A 74 -5.79 -11.33 0.36
N ALA A 75 -5.89 -11.47 1.69
CA ALA A 75 -6.79 -12.42 2.32
C ALA A 75 -8.26 -12.09 2.04
N GLY A 76 -8.65 -10.81 2.15
CA GLY A 76 -9.99 -10.34 1.85
C GLY A 76 -10.35 -10.53 0.37
N GLY A 77 -9.44 -10.19 -0.56
CA GLY A 77 -9.66 -10.43 -1.98
C GLY A 77 -9.74 -11.93 -2.31
N GLY A 78 -8.83 -12.73 -1.76
CA GLY A 78 -8.82 -14.20 -1.90
C GLY A 78 -10.11 -14.87 -1.41
N TYR A 79 -10.64 -14.42 -0.28
CA TYR A 79 -11.93 -14.89 0.23
C TYR A 79 -13.07 -14.60 -0.76
N ASN A 80 -13.14 -13.38 -1.29
CA ASN A 80 -14.17 -12.99 -2.26
C ASN A 80 -14.05 -13.75 -3.58
N ILE A 81 -12.82 -13.99 -4.07
CA ILE A 81 -12.56 -14.83 -5.24
C ILE A 81 -13.10 -16.25 -5.04
N LEU A 82 -12.77 -16.88 -3.90
CA LEU A 82 -13.20 -18.24 -3.59
C LEU A 82 -14.73 -18.33 -3.52
N LYS A 83 -15.36 -17.32 -2.92
CA LYS A 83 -16.80 -17.24 -2.77
C LYS A 83 -17.50 -17.07 -4.11
N ASP A 84 -17.06 -16.13 -4.94
CA ASP A 84 -17.65 -15.90 -6.27
C ASP A 84 -17.56 -17.14 -7.15
N ARG A 85 -16.41 -17.84 -7.12
CA ARG A 85 -16.25 -19.13 -7.80
C ARG A 85 -17.24 -20.19 -7.30
N ARG A 86 -17.45 -20.30 -5.99
CA ARG A 86 -18.41 -21.27 -5.40
C ARG A 86 -19.86 -20.93 -5.73
N SER A 87 -20.18 -19.65 -5.88
CA SER A 87 -21.51 -19.18 -6.28
C SER A 87 -21.77 -19.27 -7.80
N GLY A 88 -20.81 -19.77 -8.58
CA GLY A 88 -20.96 -19.93 -10.03
C GLY A 88 -20.76 -18.65 -10.83
N VAL A 89 -20.23 -17.59 -10.22
CA VAL A 89 -19.90 -16.34 -10.93
C VAL A 89 -18.79 -16.62 -11.93
N VAL A 90 -19.06 -16.36 -13.21
CA VAL A 90 -18.08 -16.53 -14.29
C VAL A 90 -17.24 -15.27 -14.43
N ALA A 91 -15.95 -15.43 -14.70
CA ALA A 91 -15.04 -14.31 -14.92
C ALA A 91 -15.42 -13.54 -16.20
N GLY A 92 -15.34 -12.22 -16.14
CA GLY A 92 -15.69 -11.32 -17.23
C GLY A 92 -15.60 -9.85 -16.79
N LEU A 93 -15.64 -8.91 -17.73
CA LEU A 93 -15.40 -7.48 -17.43
C LEU A 93 -16.45 -6.87 -16.48
N ARG A 94 -17.67 -7.42 -16.46
CA ARG A 94 -18.77 -7.03 -15.56
C ARG A 94 -18.90 -7.92 -14.33
N SER A 95 -17.91 -8.77 -14.07
CA SER A 95 -17.94 -9.75 -12.98
C SER A 95 -17.11 -9.28 -11.80
N SER A 96 -17.68 -9.31 -10.60
CA SER A 96 -16.97 -9.03 -9.33
C SER A 96 -15.70 -9.90 -9.20
N LEU A 97 -15.77 -11.16 -9.66
CA LEU A 97 -14.67 -12.11 -9.61
C LEU A 97 -13.42 -11.58 -10.31
N SER A 98 -13.55 -11.05 -11.53
CA SER A 98 -12.41 -10.55 -12.31
C SER A 98 -11.71 -9.38 -11.62
N TRP A 99 -12.49 -8.48 -11.02
CA TRP A 99 -12.00 -7.32 -10.31
C TRP A 99 -11.35 -7.68 -8.98
N TYR A 100 -11.91 -8.63 -8.23
CA TYR A 100 -11.25 -9.15 -7.02
C TYR A 100 -9.93 -9.87 -7.35
N VAL A 101 -9.88 -10.67 -8.43
CA VAL A 101 -8.62 -11.29 -8.91
C VAL A 101 -7.59 -10.23 -9.26
N ALA A 102 -7.95 -9.26 -10.10
CA ALA A 102 -7.04 -8.19 -10.51
C ALA A 102 -6.52 -7.40 -9.31
N GLY A 103 -7.42 -6.99 -8.41
CA GLY A 103 -7.06 -6.25 -7.20
C GLY A 103 -6.12 -7.03 -6.28
N THR A 104 -6.35 -8.33 -6.09
CA THR A 104 -5.46 -9.19 -5.27
C THR A 104 -4.08 -9.34 -5.90
N VAL A 105 -3.99 -9.54 -7.22
CA VAL A 105 -2.71 -9.63 -7.93
C VAL A 105 -1.94 -8.31 -7.87
N LEU A 106 -2.61 -7.18 -8.05
CA LEU A 106 -2.00 -5.86 -7.95
C LEU A 106 -1.52 -5.57 -6.53
N ALA A 107 -2.31 -5.91 -5.51
CA ALA A 107 -1.90 -5.78 -4.11
C ALA A 107 -0.64 -6.63 -3.81
N ALA A 108 -0.58 -7.88 -4.31
CA ALA A 108 0.61 -8.71 -4.18
C ALA A 108 1.82 -8.12 -4.93
N SER A 109 1.59 -7.47 -6.06
CA SER A 109 2.64 -6.84 -6.89
C SER A 109 3.34 -5.68 -6.20
N HIS A 110 2.79 -5.13 -5.11
CA HIS A 110 3.50 -4.22 -4.21
C HIS A 110 4.88 -4.77 -3.81
N LEU A 111 4.96 -6.08 -3.55
CA LEU A 111 6.19 -6.74 -3.09
C LEU A 111 7.29 -6.79 -4.16
N LEU A 112 6.95 -6.61 -5.44
CA LEU A 112 7.93 -6.55 -6.53
C LEU A 112 8.86 -5.33 -6.43
N TYR A 113 8.48 -4.31 -5.67
CA TYR A 113 9.30 -3.12 -5.46
C TYR A 113 10.34 -3.29 -4.34
N VAL A 114 10.26 -4.35 -3.53
CA VAL A 114 11.18 -4.60 -2.41
C VAL A 114 12.65 -4.61 -2.83
N PRO A 115 13.07 -5.30 -3.91
CA PRO A 115 14.47 -5.33 -4.34
C PRO A 115 15.05 -3.95 -4.69
N VAL A 116 14.21 -3.02 -5.13
CA VAL A 116 14.63 -1.65 -5.50
C VAL A 116 14.57 -0.70 -4.30
N ILE A 117 13.60 -0.90 -3.41
CA ILE A 117 13.40 -0.06 -2.22
C ILE A 117 14.38 -0.39 -1.10
N ALA A 118 14.64 -1.68 -0.83
CA ALA A 118 15.43 -2.11 0.32
C ALA A 118 16.85 -1.51 0.35
N PRO A 119 17.62 -1.46 -0.76
CA PRO A 119 18.94 -0.84 -0.75
C PRO A 119 18.89 0.65 -0.38
N LYS A 120 17.87 1.38 -0.82
CA LYS A 120 17.72 2.82 -0.52
C LYS A 120 17.38 3.05 0.94
N VAL A 121 16.53 2.20 1.52
CA VAL A 121 16.21 2.25 2.94
C VAL A 121 17.47 2.00 3.79
N LEU A 122 18.27 1.00 3.42
CA LEU A 122 19.54 0.72 4.10
C LEU A 122 20.51 1.89 3.95
N ALA A 123 20.62 2.48 2.76
CA ALA A 123 21.47 3.65 2.52
C ALA A 123 21.11 4.83 3.45
N ILE A 124 19.81 5.11 3.63
CA ILE A 124 19.34 6.13 4.57
C ILE A 124 19.65 5.72 6.01
N MET A 125 19.31 4.50 6.42
CA MET A 125 19.47 4.03 7.81
C MET A 125 20.93 3.97 8.26
N GLU A 126 21.84 3.63 7.36
CA GLU A 126 23.28 3.48 7.61
C GLU A 126 24.07 4.76 7.27
N ASP A 127 23.40 5.80 6.79
CA ASP A 127 24.02 7.02 6.24
C ASP A 127 25.16 6.69 5.24
N SER A 128 24.88 5.76 4.32
CA SER A 128 25.88 5.27 3.35
C SER A 128 26.43 6.39 2.46
N SER A 129 25.63 7.44 2.25
CA SER A 129 25.95 8.63 1.47
C SER A 129 26.64 9.73 2.28
N LYS A 130 26.97 9.47 3.55
CA LYS A 130 27.82 10.30 4.44
C LYS A 130 27.35 11.75 4.53
N GLY A 131 26.16 11.96 5.06
CA GLY A 131 25.57 13.29 5.21
C GLY A 131 24.84 13.79 3.96
N SER A 132 24.52 12.91 3.01
CA SER A 132 23.63 13.19 1.88
C SER A 132 22.39 12.27 1.85
N SER A 133 21.96 11.79 3.02
CA SER A 133 20.78 10.93 3.21
C SER A 133 19.47 11.46 2.59
N THR A 134 19.35 12.78 2.37
CA THR A 134 18.21 13.37 1.65
C THR A 134 18.16 12.98 0.16
N GLU A 135 19.29 12.70 -0.49
CA GLU A 135 19.35 12.21 -1.87
C GLU A 135 18.85 10.76 -1.95
N ASP A 136 19.24 9.92 -0.98
CA ASP A 136 18.73 8.55 -0.86
C ASP A 136 17.22 8.53 -0.61
N LEU A 137 16.73 9.45 0.25
CA LEU A 137 15.31 9.64 0.51
C LEU A 137 14.54 10.09 -0.76
N GLU A 138 15.09 11.02 -1.53
CA GLU A 138 14.50 11.48 -2.79
C GLU A 138 14.39 10.33 -3.81
N GLY A 139 15.45 9.52 -3.91
CA GLY A 139 15.42 8.30 -4.71
C GLY A 139 14.40 7.28 -4.21
N TRP A 140 14.23 7.13 -2.89
CA TRP A 140 13.23 6.25 -2.30
C TRP A 140 11.80 6.74 -2.58
N LEU A 141 11.55 8.05 -2.41
CA LEU A 141 10.24 8.68 -2.64
C LEU A 141 9.79 8.54 -4.10
N THR A 142 10.73 8.65 -5.04
CA THR A 142 10.45 8.44 -6.46
C THR A 142 9.86 7.05 -6.71
N ILE A 143 10.51 6.00 -6.22
CA ILE A 143 10.04 4.62 -6.38
C ILE A 143 8.75 4.38 -5.59
N HIS A 144 8.64 4.93 -4.38
CA HIS A 144 7.44 4.88 -3.54
C HIS A 144 6.21 5.45 -4.25
N ARG A 145 6.34 6.62 -4.92
CA ARG A 145 5.27 7.23 -5.71
C ARG A 145 4.86 6.36 -6.89
N VAL A 146 5.83 5.82 -7.63
CA VAL A 146 5.56 4.91 -8.76
C VAL A 146 4.78 3.70 -8.27
N ARG A 147 5.22 3.03 -7.19
CA ARG A 147 4.48 1.90 -6.60
C ARG A 147 3.07 2.30 -6.18
N THR A 148 2.94 3.43 -5.50
CA THR A 148 1.66 3.93 -4.98
C THR A 148 0.64 4.15 -6.09
N TRP A 149 1.04 4.83 -7.17
CA TRP A 149 0.13 5.15 -8.27
C TRP A 149 -0.11 3.99 -9.25
N THR A 150 0.82 3.04 -9.34
CA THR A 150 0.68 1.90 -10.26
C THR A 150 -0.05 0.74 -9.63
N VAL A 151 0.47 0.15 -8.56
CA VAL A 151 -0.05 -1.10 -8.03
C VAL A 151 -0.99 -0.88 -6.86
N ASP A 152 -0.69 0.07 -5.95
CA ASP A 152 -1.52 0.29 -4.77
C ASP A 152 -2.86 0.96 -5.16
N PHE A 153 -2.81 2.00 -5.99
CA PHE A 153 -4.00 2.70 -6.47
C PHE A 153 -4.83 1.82 -7.41
N ALA A 154 -4.21 1.08 -8.33
CA ALA A 154 -4.94 0.18 -9.20
C ALA A 154 -5.59 -0.98 -8.43
N ALA A 155 -4.92 -1.53 -7.41
CA ALA A 155 -5.51 -2.53 -6.53
C ALA A 155 -6.76 -2.00 -5.82
N TRP A 156 -6.66 -0.80 -5.23
CA TRP A 156 -7.79 -0.12 -4.59
C TRP A 156 -8.95 0.09 -5.55
N ALA A 157 -8.68 0.60 -6.76
CA ALA A 157 -9.71 0.82 -7.78
C ALA A 157 -10.40 -0.50 -8.18
N CYS A 158 -9.63 -1.58 -8.36
CA CYS A 158 -10.18 -2.90 -8.64
C CYS A 158 -11.09 -3.39 -7.51
N PHE A 159 -10.69 -3.23 -6.24
CA PHE A 159 -11.54 -3.62 -5.12
C PHE A 159 -12.80 -2.76 -4.99
N ALA A 160 -12.73 -1.47 -5.33
CA ALA A 160 -13.89 -0.60 -5.35
C ALA A 160 -14.92 -1.05 -6.40
N VAL A 161 -14.46 -1.35 -7.62
CA VAL A 161 -15.32 -1.87 -8.70
C VAL A 161 -15.85 -3.26 -8.34
N GLY A 162 -14.99 -4.15 -7.83
CA GLY A 162 -15.38 -5.49 -7.41
C GLY A 162 -16.48 -5.49 -6.35
N LEU A 163 -16.40 -4.58 -5.38
CA LEU A 163 -17.44 -4.39 -4.37
C LEU A 163 -18.74 -3.83 -4.97
N GLY A 164 -18.65 -2.86 -5.88
CA GLY A 164 -19.82 -2.26 -6.53
C GLY A 164 -20.59 -3.23 -7.44
N LEU A 165 -19.95 -4.32 -7.87
CA LEU A 165 -20.53 -5.38 -8.70
C LEU A 165 -20.97 -6.62 -7.91
N ALA A 166 -20.73 -6.68 -6.60
CA ALA A 166 -20.95 -7.86 -5.75
C ALA A 166 -22.24 -7.79 -4.92
#